data_AF-A0AAW0G5Q2-F1
#
_entry.id   AF-A0AAW0G5Q2-F1
#
_cell.length_a   1.000
_cell.length_b   1.000
_cell.length_c   1.000
_cell.angle_alpha   90.00
_cell.angle_beta   90.00
_cell.angle_gamma   90.00
#
_symmetry.space_group_name_H-M   'P 1'
#
loop_
_entity.id
_entity.type
_entity.pdbx_description
1 polymer ?
#
loop_
_entity_poly.entity_id
_entity_poly.type
_entity_poly.pdbx_seq_one_letter_code
_entity_poly.pdbx_strand_id
1 'polypeptide(L)'
;MGDSNWKKLIGMVLSVFRKWENAAEQAVESEEDFVSLCASVGQQKCDLWTAEEADAQERRDQDPTTMDIFDVKEEEAPRKTVMANIWIYRELQPNTSTVKGSTAWITSGIQITEQQVELRKEVWKAGHFPTPDETKRLLDKRLGLQKQIDDFRAKSRAFVPITNEPDVNHLVPLDDWEDMVAGDGDDPEEDHDPDTAIFELSDGRLAECLAIPLPSSFGKVSCQTHLQGLAAIELDLHIGQANDALCFLQIAIGQILFNFCTKFRTGSRNSGYKNRL
;
A
#
# COMPACT_ATOMS: atom_id res chain seq x y z
N MET A 1 18.45 -11.00 -56.00
CA MET A 1 17.49 -10.68 -54.92
C MET A 1 16.69 -11.92 -54.50
N GLY A 2 17.33 -12.98 -53.97
CA GLY A 2 16.63 -14.23 -53.56
C GLY A 2 17.14 -14.90 -52.29
N ASP A 3 18.36 -14.54 -51.85
CA ASP A 3 19.05 -15.19 -50.72
C ASP A 3 18.47 -14.82 -49.33
N SER A 4 17.90 -13.61 -49.20
CA SER A 4 17.36 -13.13 -47.91
C SER A 4 16.11 -13.89 -47.45
N ASN A 5 15.22 -14.28 -48.37
CA ASN A 5 14.02 -15.05 -48.01
C ASN A 5 14.34 -16.52 -47.70
N TRP A 6 15.28 -17.13 -48.42
CA TRP A 6 15.72 -18.50 -48.15
C TRP A 6 16.39 -18.62 -46.79
N LYS A 7 17.29 -17.68 -46.43
CA LYS A 7 17.91 -17.62 -45.10
C LYS A 7 16.89 -17.43 -43.98
N LYS A 8 15.85 -16.62 -44.18
CA LYS A 8 14.74 -16.47 -43.21
C LYS A 8 13.96 -17.77 -43.02
N LEU A 9 13.68 -18.48 -44.10
CA LEU A 9 12.92 -19.74 -44.05
C LEU A 9 13.72 -20.84 -43.33
N ILE A 10 15.01 -20.99 -43.65
CA ILE A 10 15.91 -21.91 -42.93
C ILE A 10 16.04 -21.51 -41.46
N GLY A 11 16.19 -20.20 -41.18
CA GLY A 11 16.24 -19.67 -39.82
C GLY A 11 14.96 -19.92 -39.01
N MET A 12 13.79 -19.81 -39.65
CA MET A 12 12.50 -20.15 -39.02
C MET A 12 12.41 -21.63 -38.69
N VAL A 13 12.80 -22.52 -39.61
CA VAL A 13 12.78 -23.96 -39.38
C VAL A 13 13.68 -24.35 -38.20
N LEU A 14 14.92 -23.84 -38.17
CA LEU A 14 15.84 -24.05 -37.04
C LEU A 14 15.30 -23.46 -35.71
N SER A 15 14.65 -22.30 -35.77
CA SER A 15 14.00 -21.69 -34.61
C SER A 15 12.85 -22.53 -34.08
N VAL A 16 12.05 -23.13 -34.97
CA VAL A 16 10.95 -24.04 -34.60
C VAL A 16 11.50 -25.31 -33.94
N PHE A 17 12.54 -25.93 -34.52
CA PHE A 17 13.17 -27.11 -33.89
C PHE A 17 13.69 -26.79 -32.49
N ARG A 18 14.41 -25.68 -32.33
CA ARG A 18 14.92 -25.27 -31.02
C ARG A 18 13.81 -24.92 -30.03
N LYS A 19 12.72 -24.28 -30.50
CA LYS A 19 11.55 -24.02 -29.65
C LYS A 19 10.86 -25.31 -29.23
N TRP A 20 10.82 -26.30 -30.11
CA TRP A 20 10.24 -27.61 -29.81
C TRP A 20 11.08 -28.37 -28.79
N GLU A 21 12.41 -28.41 -28.94
CA GLU A 21 13.31 -29.01 -27.94
C GLU A 21 13.14 -28.35 -26.57
N ASN A 22 13.16 -27.02 -26.52
CA ASN A 22 12.92 -26.28 -25.28
C ASN A 22 11.52 -26.52 -24.71
N ALA A 23 10.50 -26.65 -25.55
CA ALA A 23 9.14 -26.92 -25.09
C ALA A 23 9.00 -28.35 -24.56
N ALA A 24 9.71 -29.32 -25.14
CA ALA A 24 9.74 -30.69 -24.65
C ALA A 24 10.42 -30.78 -23.29
N GLU A 25 11.53 -30.08 -23.08
CA GLU A 25 12.21 -29.99 -21.78
C GLU A 25 11.31 -29.31 -20.73
N GLN A 26 10.71 -28.17 -21.09
CA GLN A 26 9.80 -27.45 -20.20
C GLN A 26 8.51 -28.23 -19.89
N ALA A 27 8.04 -29.07 -20.81
CA ALA A 27 6.87 -29.92 -20.56
C ALA A 27 7.15 -30.92 -19.44
N VAL A 28 8.32 -31.55 -19.44
CA VAL A 28 8.73 -32.48 -18.38
C VAL A 28 8.85 -31.76 -17.03
N GLU A 29 9.53 -30.61 -16.99
CA GLU A 29 9.65 -29.80 -15.77
C GLU A 29 8.27 -29.37 -15.24
N SER A 30 7.38 -28.93 -16.13
CA SER A 30 6.03 -28.51 -15.75
C SER A 30 5.15 -29.66 -15.26
N GLU A 31 5.35 -30.88 -15.77
CA GLU A 31 4.64 -32.07 -15.33
C GLU A 31 5.08 -32.48 -13.93
N GLU A 32 6.39 -32.44 -13.65
CA GLU A 32 6.93 -32.68 -12.31
C GLU A 32 6.39 -31.68 -11.28
N ASP A 33 6.40 -30.39 -11.62
CA ASP A 33 5.84 -29.32 -10.78
C ASP A 33 4.33 -29.50 -10.55
N PHE A 34 3.59 -29.87 -11.60
CA PHE A 34 2.15 -30.10 -11.51
C PHE A 34 1.80 -31.29 -10.61
N VAL A 35 2.54 -32.40 -10.72
CA VAL A 35 2.37 -33.58 -9.86
C VAL A 35 2.70 -33.22 -8.40
N SER A 36 3.78 -32.48 -8.17
CA SER A 36 4.15 -31.99 -6.85
C SER A 36 3.05 -31.11 -6.24
N LEU A 37 2.47 -30.22 -7.04
CA LEU A 37 1.37 -29.34 -6.62
C LEU A 37 0.10 -30.14 -6.31
N CYS A 38 -0.29 -31.08 -7.15
CA CYS A 38 -1.44 -31.97 -6.91
C CYS A 38 -1.29 -32.78 -5.62
N ALA A 39 -0.08 -33.29 -5.34
CA ALA A 39 0.21 -34.00 -4.10
C ALA A 39 0.03 -33.14 -2.85
N SER A 40 0.34 -31.84 -2.93
CA SER A 40 0.21 -30.89 -1.81
C SER A 40 -1.22 -30.43 -1.53
N VAL A 41 -2.05 -30.31 -2.57
CA VAL A 41 -3.42 -29.78 -2.49
C VAL A 41 -4.44 -30.87 -2.10
N GLY A 42 -4.17 -32.12 -2.49
CA GLY A 42 -4.99 -33.29 -2.21
C GLY A 42 -5.98 -33.64 -3.33
N GLN A 43 -6.16 -34.94 -3.58
CA GLN A 43 -6.89 -35.47 -4.75
C GLN A 43 -8.32 -34.93 -4.92
N GLN A 44 -9.05 -34.75 -3.81
CA GLN A 44 -10.45 -34.29 -3.85
C GLN A 44 -10.60 -32.90 -4.50
N LYS A 45 -9.63 -32.00 -4.27
CA LYS A 45 -9.63 -30.66 -4.87
C LYS A 45 -9.21 -30.71 -6.32
N CYS A 46 -8.24 -31.56 -6.67
CA CYS A 46 -7.85 -31.79 -8.06
C CYS A 46 -9.04 -32.27 -8.89
N ASP A 47 -9.77 -33.28 -8.43
CA ASP A 47 -10.93 -33.82 -9.15
C ASP A 47 -12.03 -32.76 -9.32
N LEU A 48 -12.27 -31.94 -8.29
CA LEU A 48 -13.22 -30.84 -8.33
C LEU A 48 -12.81 -29.77 -9.36
N TRP A 49 -11.55 -29.31 -9.33
CA TRP A 49 -11.06 -28.31 -10.26
C TRP A 49 -11.03 -28.81 -11.71
N THR A 50 -10.70 -30.09 -11.94
CA THR A 50 -10.76 -30.70 -13.28
C THR A 50 -12.20 -30.78 -13.80
N ALA A 51 -13.17 -31.06 -12.93
CA ALA A 51 -14.59 -31.05 -13.31
C ALA A 51 -15.08 -29.63 -13.63
N GLU A 52 -14.71 -28.63 -12.82
CA GLU A 52 -15.03 -27.22 -13.07
C GLU A 52 -14.39 -26.71 -14.37
N GLU A 53 -13.14 -27.08 -14.65
CA GLU A 53 -12.44 -26.76 -15.89
C GLU A 53 -13.15 -27.34 -17.12
N ALA A 54 -13.49 -28.62 -17.09
CA ALA A 54 -14.16 -29.28 -18.21
C ALA A 54 -15.51 -28.62 -18.53
N ASP A 55 -16.25 -28.28 -17.48
CA ASP A 55 -17.56 -27.64 -17.56
C ASP A 55 -17.47 -26.19 -18.08
N ALA A 56 -16.46 -25.43 -17.63
CA ALA A 56 -16.19 -24.09 -18.14
C ALA A 56 -15.79 -24.10 -19.62
N GLN A 57 -14.97 -25.07 -20.02
CA GLN A 57 -14.50 -25.19 -21.40
C GLN A 57 -15.63 -25.57 -22.38
N GLU A 58 -16.60 -26.39 -21.95
CA GLU A 58 -17.79 -26.73 -22.75
C GLU A 58 -18.71 -25.52 -22.96
N ARG A 59 -18.88 -24.68 -21.93
CA ARG A 59 -19.80 -23.54 -21.98
C ARG A 59 -19.19 -22.24 -22.49
N ARG A 60 -17.87 -22.18 -22.66
CA ARG A 60 -17.11 -20.98 -23.07
C ARG A 60 -17.68 -20.28 -24.31
N ASP A 61 -18.16 -21.05 -25.29
CA ASP A 61 -18.70 -20.50 -26.54
C ASP A 61 -20.08 -19.87 -26.37
N GLN A 62 -20.84 -20.28 -25.35
CA GLN A 62 -22.19 -19.80 -25.05
C GLN A 62 -22.17 -18.64 -24.05
N ASP A 63 -21.32 -18.74 -23.04
CA ASP A 63 -21.14 -17.72 -22.00
C ASP A 63 -19.65 -17.56 -21.68
N PRO A 64 -19.01 -16.48 -22.16
CA PRO A 64 -17.60 -16.22 -21.88
C PRO A 64 -17.28 -16.07 -20.39
N THR A 65 -18.25 -15.75 -19.53
CA THR A 65 -18.03 -15.57 -18.09
C THR A 65 -17.80 -16.89 -17.35
N THR A 66 -18.07 -18.05 -17.99
CA THR A 66 -17.74 -19.35 -17.38
C THR A 66 -16.24 -19.57 -17.25
N MET A 67 -15.43 -18.84 -18.02
CA MET A 67 -13.96 -18.88 -17.90
C MET A 67 -13.41 -18.11 -16.69
N ASP A 68 -14.24 -17.36 -15.97
CA ASP A 68 -13.87 -16.63 -14.75
C ASP A 68 -13.49 -17.60 -13.59
N ILE A 69 -13.59 -18.92 -13.79
CA ILE A 69 -13.01 -19.93 -12.89
C ILE A 69 -11.48 -19.81 -12.79
N PHE A 70 -10.82 -19.29 -13.83
CA PHE A 70 -9.37 -19.09 -13.87
C PHE A 70 -8.96 -17.75 -13.25
N ASP A 71 -9.92 -16.88 -12.97
CA ASP A 71 -9.68 -15.63 -12.26
C ASP A 71 -9.57 -15.87 -10.75
N VAL A 72 -8.79 -15.02 -10.09
CA VAL A 72 -8.63 -15.02 -8.64
C VAL A 72 -9.93 -14.50 -8.01
N LYS A 73 -10.77 -15.42 -7.52
CA LYS A 73 -12.02 -15.12 -6.80
C LYS A 73 -11.75 -14.76 -5.33
N GLU A 74 -10.82 -13.84 -5.08
CA GLU A 74 -10.69 -13.26 -3.76
C GLU A 74 -11.76 -12.18 -3.61
N GLU A 75 -12.62 -12.30 -2.60
CA GLU A 75 -13.49 -11.19 -2.21
C GLU A 75 -12.58 -10.03 -1.79
N GLU A 76 -12.58 -8.98 -2.60
CA GLU A 76 -11.76 -7.81 -2.31
C GLU A 76 -12.13 -7.27 -0.93
N ALA A 77 -11.14 -7.28 -0.03
CA ALA A 77 -11.35 -6.81 1.32
C ALA A 77 -11.84 -5.35 1.28
N PRO A 78 -12.83 -4.97 2.10
CA PRO A 78 -13.47 -3.68 1.98
C PRO A 78 -12.46 -2.56 2.25
N ARG A 79 -12.34 -1.67 1.27
CA ARG A 79 -11.46 -0.49 1.31
C ARG A 79 -12.00 0.57 2.26
N LYS A 80 -11.15 1.55 2.63
CA LYS A 80 -11.51 2.67 3.52
C LYS A 80 -12.75 3.43 3.03
N THR A 81 -12.88 3.63 1.73
CA THR A 81 -14.01 4.34 1.11
C THR A 81 -15.32 3.58 1.28
N VAL A 82 -15.30 2.26 1.13
CA VAL A 82 -16.47 1.39 1.32
C VAL A 82 -16.87 1.36 2.79
N MET A 83 -15.90 1.20 3.69
CA MET A 83 -16.12 1.25 5.15
C MET A 83 -16.73 2.60 5.56
N ALA A 84 -16.21 3.72 5.06
CA ALA A 84 -16.76 5.06 5.33
C ALA A 84 -18.20 5.20 4.85
N ASN A 85 -18.52 4.72 3.64
CA ASN A 85 -19.88 4.77 3.11
C ASN A 85 -20.86 3.98 3.99
N ILE A 86 -20.49 2.77 4.42
CA ILE A 86 -21.31 1.93 5.28
C ILE A 86 -21.66 2.67 6.58
N TRP A 87 -20.67 3.30 7.21
CA TRP A 87 -20.87 4.06 8.45
C TRP A 87 -21.70 5.33 8.23
N ILE A 88 -21.48 6.07 7.14
CA ILE A 88 -22.32 7.22 6.77
C ILE A 88 -23.78 6.80 6.57
N TYR A 89 -24.03 5.70 5.86
CA TYR A 89 -25.38 5.15 5.70
C TYR A 89 -26.01 4.76 7.02
N ARG A 90 -25.21 4.25 7.96
CA ARG A 90 -25.66 3.90 9.31
C ARG A 90 -26.06 5.14 10.10
N GLU A 91 -25.25 6.20 10.08
CA GLU A 91 -25.53 7.48 10.77
C GLU A 91 -26.82 8.16 10.28
N LEU A 92 -27.23 7.92 9.04
CA LEU A 92 -28.48 8.45 8.49
C LEU A 92 -29.72 7.74 9.05
N GLN A 93 -29.58 6.55 9.64
CA GLN A 93 -30.69 5.79 10.19
C GLN A 93 -31.15 6.36 11.55
N PRO A 94 -32.46 6.38 11.83
CA PRO A 94 -33.04 7.02 13.02
C PRO A 94 -32.67 6.35 14.36
N ASN A 95 -32.10 5.14 14.32
CA ASN A 95 -31.88 4.29 15.50
C ASN A 95 -30.42 4.26 15.96
N THR A 96 -29.58 5.19 15.51
CA THR A 96 -28.16 5.20 15.86
C THR A 96 -27.86 6.11 17.04
N SER A 97 -27.04 5.61 17.97
CA SER A 97 -26.52 6.36 19.12
C SER A 97 -25.31 7.23 18.75
N THR A 98 -24.81 7.14 17.52
CA THR A 98 -23.65 7.89 17.04
C THR A 98 -24.06 9.29 16.59
N VAL A 99 -23.27 10.30 16.97
CA VAL A 99 -23.46 11.67 16.51
C VAL A 99 -23.31 11.75 14.99
N LYS A 100 -24.24 12.41 14.29
CA LYS A 100 -24.16 12.58 12.83
C LYS A 100 -22.88 13.34 12.44
N GLY A 101 -22.20 12.86 11.40
CA GLY A 101 -20.94 13.44 10.93
C GLY A 101 -19.70 12.92 11.66
N SER A 102 -19.85 11.93 12.55
CA SER A 102 -18.72 11.31 13.25
C SER A 102 -17.76 10.62 12.29
N THR A 103 -18.30 9.90 11.30
CA THR A 103 -17.50 9.20 10.28
C THR A 103 -16.69 10.18 9.44
N ALA A 104 -17.31 11.29 9.03
CA ALA A 104 -16.62 12.34 8.26
C ALA A 104 -15.52 13.02 9.09
N TRP A 105 -15.79 13.27 10.38
CA TRP A 105 -14.81 13.80 11.31
C TRP A 105 -13.63 12.84 11.48
N ILE A 106 -13.87 11.57 11.83
CA ILE A 106 -12.80 10.56 11.99
C ILE A 106 -12.00 10.38 10.69
N THR A 107 -12.67 10.32 9.53
CA THR A 107 -12.00 10.22 8.23
C THR A 107 -11.06 11.40 7.99
N SER A 108 -11.49 12.63 8.32
CA SER A 108 -10.63 13.81 8.26
C SER A 108 -9.43 13.71 9.21
N GLY A 109 -9.60 13.14 10.40
CA GLY A 109 -8.50 12.92 11.34
C GLY A 109 -7.48 11.92 10.80
N ILE A 110 -7.94 10.80 10.24
CA ILE A 110 -7.05 9.80 9.59
C ILE A 110 -6.30 10.45 8.41
N GLN A 111 -6.98 11.26 7.58
CA GLN A 111 -6.32 11.97 6.49
C GLN A 111 -5.23 12.95 6.98
N ILE A 112 -5.44 13.63 8.11
CA ILE A 112 -4.41 14.48 8.71
C ILE A 112 -3.22 13.64 9.15
N THR A 113 -3.45 12.48 9.77
CA THR A 113 -2.34 11.57 10.15
C THR A 113 -1.57 11.04 8.94
N GLU A 114 -2.24 10.76 7.83
CA GLU A 114 -1.60 10.37 6.56
C GLU A 114 -0.73 11.53 6.02
N GLN A 115 -1.21 12.77 6.07
CA GLN A 115 -0.43 13.95 5.69
C GLN A 115 0.77 14.18 6.62
N GLN A 116 0.64 13.95 7.93
CA GLN A 116 1.74 14.01 8.88
C GLN A 116 2.85 13.01 8.54
N VAL A 117 2.47 11.76 8.22
CA VAL A 117 3.43 10.72 7.82
C VAL A 117 4.14 11.09 6.52
N GLU A 118 3.43 11.62 5.53
CA GLU A 118 4.03 12.01 4.24
C GLU A 118 4.97 13.22 4.40
N LEU A 119 4.56 14.24 5.17
CA LEU A 119 5.41 15.39 5.46
C LEU A 119 6.68 14.96 6.20
N ARG A 120 6.59 14.02 7.15
CA ARG A 120 7.76 13.48 7.85
C ARG A 120 8.74 12.79 6.90
N LYS A 121 8.23 12.02 5.92
CA LYS A 121 9.08 11.41 4.88
C LYS A 121 9.77 12.48 4.02
N GLU A 122 9.09 13.57 3.69
CA GLU A 122 9.67 14.66 2.91
C GLU A 122 10.75 15.41 3.69
N VAL A 123 10.49 15.70 4.96
CA VAL A 123 11.49 16.28 5.87
C VAL A 123 12.71 15.37 5.95
N TRP A 124 12.51 14.05 6.09
CA TRP A 124 13.58 13.07 6.09
C TRP A 124 14.37 13.07 4.77
N LYS A 125 13.69 13.11 3.61
CA LYS A 125 14.36 13.18 2.30
C LYS A 125 15.14 14.47 2.08
N ALA A 126 14.70 15.58 2.67
CA ALA A 126 15.35 16.88 2.54
C ALA A 126 16.66 16.96 3.34
N GLY A 127 16.84 16.11 4.35
CA GLY A 127 18.08 16.01 5.13
C GLY A 127 18.40 17.24 5.98
N HIS A 128 19.66 17.36 6.40
CA HIS A 128 20.14 18.45 7.26
C HIS A 128 20.30 19.79 6.53
N PHE A 129 20.53 19.78 5.21
CA PHE A 129 20.77 20.99 4.40
C PHE A 129 19.80 21.09 3.22
N PRO A 130 18.50 21.32 3.48
CA PRO A 130 17.51 21.50 2.43
C PRO A 130 17.78 22.78 1.62
N THR A 131 17.49 22.74 0.32
CA THR A 131 17.58 23.93 -0.53
C THR A 131 16.57 25.02 -0.11
N PRO A 132 16.80 26.31 -0.41
CA PRO A 132 15.86 27.38 -0.04
C PRO A 132 14.45 27.21 -0.67
N ASP A 133 14.35 26.53 -1.81
CA ASP A 133 13.05 26.20 -2.41
C ASP A 133 12.36 25.03 -1.70
N GLU A 134 13.11 24.03 -1.24
CA GLU A 134 12.58 22.90 -0.46
C GLU A 134 12.13 23.35 0.93
N THR A 135 12.92 24.18 1.61
CA THR A 135 12.53 24.76 2.92
C THR A 135 11.21 25.53 2.82
N LYS A 136 11.06 26.39 1.81
CA LYS A 136 9.80 27.09 1.57
C LYS A 136 8.63 26.12 1.36
N ARG A 137 8.80 25.09 0.53
CA ARG A 137 7.75 24.08 0.29
C ARG A 137 7.37 23.33 1.58
N LEU A 138 8.35 22.98 2.40
CA LEU A 138 8.11 22.32 3.69
C LEU A 138 7.36 23.25 4.65
N LEU A 139 7.74 24.53 4.73
CA LEU A 139 7.04 25.53 5.54
C LEU A 139 5.60 25.74 5.10
N ASP A 140 5.35 25.84 3.78
CA ASP A 140 3.99 25.97 3.24
C ASP A 140 3.12 24.75 3.60
N LYS A 141 3.70 23.54 3.54
CA LYS A 141 3.01 22.30 3.95
C LYS A 141 2.75 22.25 5.45
N ARG A 142 3.73 22.63 6.28
CA ARG A 142 3.58 22.73 7.74
C ARG A 142 2.46 23.69 8.12
N LEU A 143 2.41 24.88 7.50
CA LEU A 143 1.36 25.87 7.75
C LEU A 143 -0.03 25.35 7.36
N GLY A 144 -0.13 24.71 6.19
CA GLY A 144 -1.38 24.09 5.73
C GLY A 144 -1.86 22.99 6.66
N LEU A 145 -0.95 22.14 7.15
CA LEU A 145 -1.23 21.06 8.09
C LEU A 145 -1.64 21.60 9.46
N GLN A 146 -0.92 22.60 9.98
CA GLN A 146 -1.25 23.27 11.23
C GLN A 146 -2.69 23.81 11.21
N LYS A 147 -3.07 24.50 10.14
CA LYS A 147 -4.44 24.99 9.95
C LYS A 147 -5.47 23.86 9.98
N GLN A 148 -5.21 22.75 9.28
CA GLN A 148 -6.10 21.59 9.30
C GLN A 148 -6.23 20.98 10.70
N ILE A 149 -5.14 20.91 11.45
CA ILE A 149 -5.12 20.41 12.83
C ILE A 149 -5.95 21.32 13.75
N ASP A 150 -5.79 22.63 13.62
CA ASP A 150 -6.54 23.59 14.43
C ASP A 150 -8.05 23.55 14.11
N ASP A 151 -8.41 23.48 12.83
CA ASP A 151 -9.80 23.29 12.38
C ASP A 151 -10.38 21.95 12.88
N PHE A 152 -9.58 20.90 12.88
CA PHE A 152 -9.97 19.58 13.39
C PHE A 152 -10.22 19.60 14.90
N ARG A 153 -9.32 20.23 15.67
CA ARG A 153 -9.45 20.41 17.13
C ARG A 153 -10.65 21.29 17.49
N ALA A 154 -10.97 22.29 16.69
CA ALA A 154 -12.18 23.09 16.90
C ALA A 154 -13.45 22.24 16.75
N LYS A 155 -13.48 21.33 15.76
CA LYS A 155 -14.60 20.41 15.52
C LYS A 155 -14.69 19.28 16.55
N SER A 156 -13.57 18.83 17.12
CA SER A 156 -13.55 17.69 18.05
C SER A 156 -14.44 17.92 19.29
N ARG A 157 -14.59 19.17 19.74
CA ARG A 157 -15.45 19.55 20.87
C ARG A 157 -16.92 19.13 20.70
N ALA A 158 -17.38 18.95 19.46
CA ALA A 158 -18.75 18.49 19.19
C ALA A 158 -18.93 16.97 19.36
N PHE A 159 -17.83 16.20 19.29
CA PHE A 159 -17.85 14.73 19.28
C PHE A 159 -17.24 14.11 20.54
N VAL A 160 -16.23 14.77 21.12
CA VAL A 160 -15.50 14.31 22.31
C VAL A 160 -15.82 15.25 23.49
N PRO A 161 -16.38 14.75 24.60
CA PRO A 161 -16.59 15.54 25.81
C PRO A 161 -15.23 16.05 26.35
N ILE A 162 -15.14 17.37 26.54
CA ILE A 162 -13.90 18.16 26.80
C ILE A 162 -13.13 17.76 28.09
N THR A 163 -13.57 16.74 28.84
CA THR A 163 -13.00 16.41 30.15
C THR A 163 -11.69 15.60 30.10
N ASN A 164 -11.41 14.90 29.00
CA ASN A 164 -10.17 14.15 28.83
C ASN A 164 -9.33 14.85 27.77
N GLU A 165 -8.19 15.44 28.15
CA GLU A 165 -7.14 15.71 27.18
C GLU A 165 -6.66 14.35 26.61
N PRO A 166 -6.28 14.26 25.32
CA PRO A 166 -5.68 13.04 24.80
C PRO A 166 -4.50 12.66 25.70
N ASP A 167 -4.36 11.38 26.02
CA ASP A 167 -3.27 10.93 26.89
C ASP A 167 -1.96 11.08 26.11
N VAL A 168 -1.33 12.24 26.29
CA VAL A 168 -0.11 12.64 25.59
C VAL A 168 1.06 11.72 25.94
N ASN A 169 0.93 10.91 27.00
CA ASN A 169 1.96 9.97 27.48
C ASN A 169 1.90 8.59 26.82
N HIS A 170 0.85 8.27 26.04
CA HIS A 170 0.71 6.98 25.33
C HIS A 170 0.86 7.07 23.82
N LEU A 171 1.08 8.26 23.31
CA LEU A 171 1.62 8.41 21.96
C LEU A 171 3.05 7.96 22.06
N VAL A 172 3.33 6.73 21.61
CA VAL A 172 4.67 6.37 21.15
C VAL A 172 5.03 7.50 20.20
N PRO A 173 5.94 8.42 20.60
CA PRO A 173 6.51 9.30 19.60
C PRO A 173 7.06 8.34 18.55
N LEU A 174 7.01 8.71 17.28
CA LEU A 174 7.56 7.84 16.23
C LEU A 174 9.11 7.81 16.33
N ASP A 175 9.68 7.74 17.53
CA ASP A 175 11.09 7.74 17.95
C ASP A 175 11.86 6.53 17.39
N ASP A 176 11.16 5.52 16.86
CA ASP A 176 11.80 4.41 16.14
C ASP A 176 12.49 4.87 14.82
N TRP A 177 12.37 6.13 14.44
CA TRP A 177 13.14 6.72 13.33
C TRP A 177 14.51 7.28 13.75
N GLU A 178 14.74 7.52 15.04
CA GLU A 178 16.02 8.09 15.52
C GLU A 178 17.15 7.05 15.49
N ASP A 179 16.83 5.76 15.56
CA ASP A 179 17.83 4.67 15.64
C ASP A 179 18.45 4.28 14.28
N MET A 180 18.09 4.98 13.19
CA MET A 180 18.79 4.85 11.89
C MET A 180 19.80 5.99 11.64
N VAL A 181 19.98 6.91 12.58
CA VAL A 181 21.03 7.95 12.53
C VAL A 181 22.35 7.39 13.09
N ALA A 182 22.76 6.22 12.62
CA ALA A 182 24.12 5.71 12.80
C ALA A 182 24.81 5.67 11.43
N GLY A 183 24.87 6.84 10.79
CA GLY A 183 25.78 7.10 9.67
C GLY A 183 27.16 7.36 10.23
N ASP A 184 28.04 6.37 10.11
CA ASP A 184 29.48 6.44 10.34
C ASP A 184 30.06 7.67 9.61
N GLY A 185 30.37 8.71 10.37
CA GLY A 185 30.88 10.00 9.90
C GLY A 185 31.84 10.57 10.93
N ASP A 186 33.12 10.33 10.68
CA ASP A 186 34.28 10.75 11.47
C ASP A 186 34.52 12.27 11.31
N ASP A 187 34.34 13.02 12.42
CA ASP A 187 34.97 14.32 12.81
C ASP A 187 34.76 15.59 11.90
N PRO A 188 35.11 16.83 12.34
CA PRO A 188 35.09 17.48 13.66
C PRO A 188 34.21 18.76 13.68
N GLU A 189 34.01 19.34 14.87
CA GLU A 189 33.64 20.75 15.17
C GLU A 189 33.32 21.68 13.97
N GLU A 190 32.05 21.91 13.65
CA GLU A 190 31.62 23.03 12.79
C GLU A 190 30.67 23.97 13.53
N ASP A 191 31.03 25.24 13.49
CA ASP A 191 30.33 26.38 14.08
C ASP A 191 28.81 26.34 13.79
N HIS A 192 28.01 26.41 14.86
CA HIS A 192 26.57 26.55 14.78
C HIS A 192 26.20 27.85 14.02
N ASP A 193 25.86 27.74 12.73
CA ASP A 193 25.25 28.81 11.97
C ASP A 193 23.79 28.99 12.45
N PRO A 194 23.39 30.15 13.01
CA PRO A 194 22.05 30.39 13.52
C PRO A 194 20.93 30.26 12.45
N ASP A 195 21.28 30.26 11.16
CA ASP A 195 20.31 30.05 10.07
C ASP A 195 19.92 28.57 9.87
N THR A 196 20.56 27.63 10.58
CA THR A 196 20.17 26.20 10.61
C THR A 196 19.02 25.92 11.59
N ALA A 197 18.47 26.96 12.24
CA ALA A 197 17.36 26.91 13.19
C ALA A 197 15.98 26.61 12.55
N ILE A 198 15.92 25.98 11.36
CA ILE A 198 14.66 25.56 10.73
C ILE A 198 14.05 24.34 11.44
N PHE A 199 14.87 23.60 12.21
CA PHE A 199 14.45 22.40 12.95
C PHE A 199 14.16 22.63 14.44
N GLU A 200 14.63 23.73 15.03
CA GLU A 200 14.42 24.04 16.44
C GLU A 200 13.65 25.37 16.59
N LEU A 201 12.32 25.29 16.54
CA LEU A 201 11.49 26.38 17.01
C LEU A 201 11.32 26.27 18.54
N SER A 202 11.58 27.42 19.17
CA SER A 202 11.71 27.72 20.61
C SER A 202 10.52 27.35 21.53
N ASP A 203 9.42 26.82 20.99
CA ASP A 203 8.25 26.43 21.80
C ASP A 203 7.32 25.51 20.99
N GLY A 204 7.14 24.25 21.40
CA GLY A 204 6.01 23.44 20.93
C GLY A 204 6.21 22.62 19.64
N ARG A 205 5.77 21.36 19.72
CA ARG A 205 5.87 20.31 18.69
C ARG A 205 5.46 20.76 17.28
N LEU A 206 6.28 20.43 16.28
CA LEU A 206 6.00 20.63 14.85
C LEU A 206 4.67 19.98 14.42
N ALA A 207 4.01 20.53 13.40
CA ALA A 207 2.70 20.07 12.92
C ALA A 207 2.67 18.57 12.55
N GLU A 208 3.76 18.05 11.97
CA GLU A 208 3.99 16.64 11.67
C GLU A 208 4.14 15.74 12.91
N CYS A 209 4.40 16.31 14.09
CA CYS A 209 4.59 15.62 15.36
C CYS A 209 3.44 15.87 16.35
N LEU A 210 2.41 16.63 15.96
CA LEU A 210 1.26 16.88 16.81
C LEU A 210 0.34 15.67 16.90
N ALA A 211 -0.08 15.37 18.13
CA ALA A 211 -1.14 14.42 18.38
C ALA A 211 -2.46 14.88 17.75
N ILE A 212 -3.10 13.99 16.98
CA ILE A 212 -4.48 14.18 16.55
C ILE A 212 -5.40 13.54 17.59
N PRO A 213 -6.40 14.27 18.13
CA PRO A 213 -7.33 13.74 19.13
C PRO A 213 -8.37 12.82 18.48
N LEU A 214 -7.93 11.69 17.94
CA LEU A 214 -8.78 10.58 17.52
C LEU A 214 -9.19 9.74 18.74
N PRO A 215 -10.29 8.96 18.67
CA PRO A 215 -10.72 8.12 19.79
C PRO A 215 -9.60 7.22 20.37
N SER A 216 -8.78 6.61 19.51
CA SER A 216 -7.62 5.80 19.90
C SER A 216 -6.60 6.55 20.78
N SER A 217 -6.46 7.88 20.62
CA SER A 217 -5.53 8.72 21.38
C SER A 217 -5.96 8.98 22.83
N PHE A 218 -7.19 8.63 23.23
CA PHE A 218 -7.69 8.83 24.61
C PHE A 218 -7.52 7.60 25.51
N GLY A 219 -6.85 6.56 24.99
CA GLY A 219 -6.59 5.32 25.70
C GLY A 219 -7.80 4.37 25.76
N LYS A 220 -7.51 3.12 26.13
CA LYS A 220 -8.47 2.00 26.09
C LYS A 220 -9.69 2.22 26.99
N VAL A 221 -9.50 2.82 28.16
CA VAL A 221 -10.57 3.05 29.15
C VAL A 221 -11.61 4.04 28.61
N SER A 222 -11.16 5.17 28.04
CA SER A 222 -12.04 6.17 27.43
C SER A 222 -12.78 5.60 26.21
N CYS A 223 -12.10 4.79 25.40
CA CYS A 223 -12.69 4.08 24.26
C CYS A 223 -13.82 3.14 24.68
N GLN A 224 -13.65 2.40 25.78
CA GLN A 224 -14.65 1.40 26.21
C GLN A 224 -15.86 2.01 26.95
N THR A 225 -15.71 3.21 27.50
CA THR A 225 -16.73 3.83 28.37
C THR A 225 -17.54 4.91 27.67
N HIS A 226 -16.86 5.87 27.03
CA HIS A 226 -17.50 7.09 26.51
C HIS A 226 -17.37 7.25 25.00
N LEU A 227 -16.37 6.63 24.38
CA LEU A 227 -16.10 6.76 22.94
C LEU A 227 -16.35 5.47 22.16
N GLN A 228 -17.08 4.49 22.71
CA GLN A 228 -17.21 3.15 22.12
C GLN A 228 -17.73 3.16 20.67
N GLY A 229 -18.75 3.99 20.38
CA GLY A 229 -19.27 4.12 19.03
C GLY A 229 -18.28 4.77 18.06
N LEU A 230 -17.52 5.76 18.52
CA LEU A 230 -16.50 6.45 17.71
C LEU A 230 -15.27 5.57 17.47
N ALA A 231 -14.82 4.83 18.49
CA ALA A 231 -13.72 3.89 18.40
C ALA A 231 -14.03 2.72 17.46
N ALA A 232 -15.29 2.25 17.42
CA ALA A 232 -15.71 1.23 16.45
C ALA A 232 -15.63 1.74 15.01
N ILE A 233 -16.06 2.99 14.76
CA ILE A 233 -15.94 3.62 13.43
C ILE A 233 -14.47 3.75 13.04
N GLU A 234 -13.64 4.27 13.95
CA GLU A 234 -12.20 4.44 13.71
C GLU A 234 -11.52 3.11 13.39
N LEU A 235 -11.83 2.04 14.13
CA LEU A 235 -11.29 0.71 13.90
C LEU A 235 -11.60 0.19 12.49
N ASP A 236 -12.87 0.23 12.07
CA ASP A 236 -13.27 -0.24 10.75
C ASP A 236 -12.64 0.60 9.62
N LEU A 237 -12.48 1.91 9.84
CA LEU A 237 -11.79 2.78 8.90
C LEU A 237 -10.30 2.45 8.79
N HIS A 238 -9.63 2.11 9.90
CA HIS A 238 -8.24 1.66 9.87
C HIS A 238 -8.09 0.28 9.22
N ILE A 239 -9.04 -0.64 9.40
CA ILE A 239 -9.06 -1.91 8.65
C ILE A 239 -9.15 -1.60 7.15
N GLY A 240 -10.07 -0.72 6.75
CA GLY A 240 -10.19 -0.31 5.35
C GLY A 240 -8.93 0.34 4.79
N GLN A 241 -8.23 1.17 5.60
CA GLN A 241 -6.96 1.79 5.24
C GLN A 241 -5.84 0.75 5.06
N ALA A 242 -5.77 -0.26 5.94
CA ALA A 242 -4.81 -1.36 5.83
C ALA A 242 -5.07 -2.18 4.55
N ASN A 243 -6.34 -2.42 4.20
CA ASN A 243 -6.71 -3.10 2.96
C ASN A 243 -6.29 -2.28 1.73
N ASP A 244 -6.47 -0.96 1.74
CA ASP A 244 -6.00 -0.07 0.67
C ASP A 244 -4.47 -0.15 0.50
N ALA A 245 -3.73 -0.13 1.61
CA ALA A 245 -2.26 -0.24 1.60
C ALA A 245 -1.81 -1.61 1.07
N LEU A 246 -2.50 -2.69 1.46
CA LEU A 246 -2.22 -4.04 0.98
C LEU A 246 -2.47 -4.16 -0.53
N CYS A 247 -3.60 -3.64 -1.02
CA CYS A 247 -3.92 -3.60 -2.45
C CYS A 247 -2.84 -2.84 -3.23
N PHE A 248 -2.40 -1.69 -2.72
CA PHE A 248 -1.31 -0.91 -3.33
C PHE A 248 0.00 -1.72 -3.40
N LEU A 249 0.37 -2.42 -2.33
CA LEU A 249 1.57 -3.27 -2.30
C LEU A 249 1.47 -4.42 -3.30
N GLN A 250 0.32 -5.10 -3.38
CA GLN A 250 0.09 -6.17 -4.35
C GLN A 250 0.25 -5.65 -5.79
N ILE A 251 -0.32 -4.48 -6.12
CA ILE A 251 -0.17 -3.85 -7.43
C ILE A 251 1.30 -3.53 -7.71
N ALA A 252 2.01 -2.93 -6.75
CA ALA A 252 3.43 -2.57 -6.90
C ALA A 252 4.30 -3.81 -7.14
N ILE A 253 4.09 -4.88 -6.36
CA ILE A 253 4.78 -6.16 -6.54
C ILE A 253 4.45 -6.76 -7.91
N GLY A 254 3.17 -6.77 -8.30
CA GLY A 254 2.74 -7.24 -9.61
C GLY A 254 3.43 -6.50 -10.75
N GLN A 255 3.57 -5.18 -10.65
CA GLN A 255 4.32 -4.38 -11.62
C GLN A 255 5.81 -4.72 -11.66
N ILE A 256 6.45 -4.93 -10.50
CA ILE A 256 7.86 -5.34 -10.43
C ILE A 256 8.05 -6.71 -11.09
N LEU A 257 7.21 -7.69 -10.74
CA LEU A 257 7.25 -9.04 -11.30
C LEU A 257 6.98 -9.05 -12.80
N PHE A 258 6.01 -8.26 -13.27
CA PHE A 258 5.72 -8.11 -14.68
C PHE A 258 6.93 -7.53 -15.43
N ASN A 259 7.53 -6.45 -14.92
CA ASN A 259 8.73 -5.86 -15.50
C ASN A 259 9.90 -6.86 -15.52
N PHE A 260 10.06 -7.65 -14.45
CA PHE A 260 11.09 -8.69 -14.38
C PHE A 260 10.88 -9.77 -15.45
N CYS A 261 9.68 -10.34 -15.53
CA CYS A 261 9.37 -11.40 -16.50
C CYS A 261 9.42 -10.89 -17.95
N THR A 262 8.94 -9.68 -18.22
CA THR A 262 8.92 -9.14 -19.58
C THR A 262 10.27 -8.61 -20.03
N LYS A 263 11.00 -7.83 -19.23
CA LYS A 263 12.26 -7.20 -19.67
C LYS A 263 13.48 -8.10 -19.49
N PHE A 264 13.58 -8.82 -18.38
CA PHE A 264 14.78 -9.63 -18.09
C PHE A 264 14.71 -11.02 -18.71
N ARG A 265 13.56 -11.73 -18.67
CA ARG A 265 13.48 -13.08 -19.29
C ARG A 265 13.44 -13.03 -20.82
N THR A 266 12.84 -12.00 -21.44
CA THR A 266 12.90 -11.86 -22.91
C THR A 266 14.23 -11.27 -23.40
N GLY A 267 14.88 -10.41 -22.59
CA GLY A 267 16.21 -9.84 -22.87
C GLY A 267 17.33 -10.88 -22.81
N SER A 268 17.30 -11.80 -21.83
CA SER A 268 18.21 -12.95 -21.78
C SER A 268 18.07 -13.86 -23.01
N ARG A 269 16.84 -14.02 -23.51
CA ARG A 269 16.52 -14.76 -24.75
C ARG A 269 17.14 -14.14 -26.01
N ASN A 270 17.41 -12.83 -26.02
CA ASN A 270 18.03 -12.11 -27.15
C ASN A 270 19.55 -11.90 -27.00
N SER A 271 20.11 -11.96 -25.79
CA SER A 271 21.55 -11.80 -25.55
C SER A 271 22.36 -13.07 -25.87
N GLY A 272 21.76 -14.25 -25.76
CA GLY A 272 22.37 -15.54 -26.09
C GLY A 272 22.73 -15.75 -27.58
N TYR A 273 22.40 -14.80 -28.46
CA TYR A 273 22.70 -14.87 -29.90
C TYR A 273 23.89 -14.00 -30.35
N LYS A 274 24.58 -13.30 -29.43
CA LYS A 274 25.69 -12.40 -29.81
C LYS A 274 27.11 -12.90 -29.50
N ASN A 275 27.29 -14.04 -28.83
CA ASN A 275 28.63 -14.56 -28.50
C ASN A 275 28.85 -16.02 -28.92
N ARG A 276 28.67 -16.33 -30.22
CA ARG A 276 29.34 -17.46 -30.90
C ARG A 276 29.64 -17.08 -32.34
N LEU A 277 30.73 -16.34 -32.53
CA LEU A 277 31.58 -16.43 -33.72
C LEU A 277 32.84 -17.20 -33.33
#